data_AF-A0AAD5L241-F1
#
_entry.id   AF-A0AAD5L241-F1
#
_cell.length_a   1.000
_cell.length_b   1.000
_cell.length_c   1.000
_cell.angle_alpha   90.00
_cell.angle_beta   90.00
_cell.angle_gamma   90.00
#
_symmetry.space_group_name_H-M   'P 1'
#
loop_
_entity.id
_entity.type
_entity.pdbx_description
1 polymer ?
#
loop_
_entity_poly.entity_id
_entity_poly.type
_entity_poly.pdbx_seq_one_letter_code
_entity_poly.pdbx_strand_id
1 'polypeptide(L)'
;MSRAMADRLLHQIYLVEETEEEAEIRRELNREQTTHFRAAEVEEETEERREESQFRMERLREEREEDEELRRAMNALEHAEIIPIEIEEERTFREELLAARNRAEVPRTHRVACKTLASEDRDPLHDCGEMTVTCGECNARHFKSKRPTDKKFTQCCAKGKVNLPPPKECPQPLAKLLHNDHPKAKVFMMKIRNSRSSVPQHHTRRP
;
A
#
# COMPACT_ATOMS: atom_id res chain seq x y z
N MET A 1 31.37 4.76 48.67
CA MET A 1 30.16 4.67 47.82
C MET A 1 29.51 6.04 47.81
N SER A 2 29.27 6.66 46.65
CA SER A 2 28.56 7.94 46.60
C SER A 2 27.07 7.73 46.87
N ARG A 3 26.40 8.72 47.48
CA ARG A 3 24.96 8.65 47.82
C ARG A 3 24.09 8.29 46.61
N ALA A 4 24.36 8.90 45.46
CA ALA A 4 23.67 8.59 44.21
C ALA A 4 23.89 7.15 43.68
N MET A 5 25.02 6.50 44.01
CA MET A 5 25.22 5.09 43.69
C MET A 5 24.40 4.19 44.62
N ALA A 6 24.34 4.53 45.92
CA ALA A 6 23.54 3.79 46.90
C ALA A 6 22.04 3.89 46.58
N ASP A 7 21.54 5.08 46.22
CA ASP A 7 20.14 5.30 45.85
C ASP A 7 19.74 4.52 44.59
N ARG A 8 20.63 4.44 43.58
CA ARG A 8 20.41 3.61 42.39
C ARG A 8 20.35 2.12 42.71
N LEU A 9 21.23 1.63 43.58
CA LEU A 9 21.24 0.23 44.01
C LEU A 9 19.97 -0.12 44.79
N LEU A 10 19.55 0.73 45.73
CA LEU A 10 18.30 0.53 46.47
C LEU A 10 17.08 0.54 45.55
N HIS A 11 17.05 1.44 44.56
CA HIS A 11 15.98 1.45 43.56
C HIS A 11 15.96 0.17 42.72
N GLN A 12 17.13 -0.35 42.31
CA GLN A 12 17.21 -1.62 41.58
C GLN A 12 16.73 -2.80 42.43
N ILE A 13 17.12 -2.85 43.71
CA ILE A 13 16.67 -3.90 44.64
C ILE A 13 15.15 -3.83 44.79
N TYR A 14 14.60 -2.63 45.00
CA TYR A 14 13.15 -2.41 45.06
C TYR A 14 12.44 -2.88 43.78
N LEU A 15 12.95 -2.56 42.58
CA LEU A 15 12.35 -2.99 41.31
C LEU A 15 12.38 -4.51 41.09
N VAL A 16 13.33 -5.22 41.69
CA VAL A 16 13.44 -6.69 41.58
C VAL A 16 12.48 -7.39 42.55
N GLU A 17 12.22 -6.78 43.71
CA GLU A 17 11.33 -7.29 44.75
C GLU A 17 9.87 -6.80 44.58
N GLU A 18 9.64 -5.84 43.67
CA GLU A 18 8.34 -5.24 43.38
C GLU A 18 7.32 -6.27 42.90
N THR A 19 6.14 -6.28 43.51
CA THR A 19 4.99 -7.08 43.04
C THR A 19 4.34 -6.47 41.80
N GLU A 20 3.55 -7.25 41.05
CA GLU A 20 2.83 -6.73 39.88
C GLU A 20 1.88 -5.58 40.24
N GLU A 21 1.20 -5.66 41.39
CA GLU A 21 0.29 -4.61 41.89
C GLU A 21 1.06 -3.31 42.23
N GLU A 22 2.20 -3.43 42.91
CA GLU A 22 3.06 -2.28 43.22
C GLU A 22 3.64 -1.65 41.95
N ALA A 23 4.05 -2.47 40.98
CA ALA A 23 4.53 -2.00 39.68
C ALA A 23 3.44 -1.27 38.89
N GLU A 24 2.19 -1.74 38.97
CA GLU A 24 1.06 -1.09 38.34
C GLU A 24 0.75 0.26 38.98
N ILE A 25 0.70 0.32 40.32
CA ILE A 25 0.53 1.57 41.08
C ILE A 25 1.63 2.58 40.74
N ARG A 26 2.90 2.14 40.68
CA ARG A 26 4.03 3.02 40.32
C ARG A 26 3.91 3.54 38.88
N ARG A 27 3.52 2.69 37.93
CA ARG A 27 3.29 3.10 36.52
C ARG A 27 2.13 4.08 36.42
N GLU A 28 1.06 3.84 37.16
CA GLU A 28 -0.11 4.73 37.21
C GLU A 28 0.25 6.09 37.79
N LEU A 29 0.93 6.12 38.94
CA LEU A 29 1.44 7.35 39.53
C LEU A 29 2.36 8.11 38.57
N ASN A 30 3.25 7.40 37.86
CA ASN A 30 4.14 8.00 36.87
C ASN A 30 3.36 8.57 35.66
N ARG A 31 2.31 7.89 35.20
CA ARG A 31 1.42 8.40 34.15
C ARG A 31 0.72 9.66 34.61
N GLU A 32 0.12 9.66 35.81
CA GLU A 32 -0.56 10.82 36.38
C GLU A 32 0.38 12.01 36.52
N GLN A 33 1.57 11.80 37.08
CA GLN A 33 2.61 12.83 37.18
C GLN A 33 2.96 13.38 35.80
N THR A 34 3.20 12.51 34.82
CA THR A 34 3.51 12.92 33.44
C THR A 34 2.37 13.73 32.83
N THR A 35 1.11 13.34 33.04
CA THR A 35 -0.04 14.12 32.55
C THR A 35 -0.14 15.49 33.21
N HIS A 36 0.13 15.58 34.52
CA HIS A 36 0.12 16.83 35.24
C HIS A 36 1.25 17.76 34.76
N PHE A 37 2.47 17.25 34.60
CA PHE A 37 3.58 18.03 34.05
C PHE A 37 3.27 18.52 32.63
N ARG A 38 2.76 17.66 31.75
CA ARG A 38 2.35 18.06 30.39
C ARG A 38 1.22 19.08 30.34
N ALA A 39 0.32 19.08 31.33
CA ALA A 39 -0.76 20.06 31.43
C ALA A 39 -0.27 21.42 31.95
N ALA A 40 0.87 21.44 32.66
CA ALA A 40 1.51 22.65 33.17
C ALA A 40 2.65 23.16 32.29
N GLU A 41 3.11 22.39 31.30
CA GLU A 41 4.14 22.79 30.30
C GLU A 41 3.72 24.09 29.61
N VAL A 42 4.66 25.04 29.51
CA VAL A 42 4.48 26.25 28.70
C VAL A 42 4.76 25.96 27.23
N GLU A 43 4.30 26.84 26.32
CA GLU A 43 4.38 26.60 24.87
C GLU A 43 5.82 26.32 24.39
N GLU A 44 6.81 27.07 24.88
CA GLU A 44 8.24 26.89 24.60
C GLU A 44 8.73 25.48 25.01
N GLU A 45 8.44 25.04 26.25
CA GLU A 45 8.78 23.69 26.73
C GLU A 45 8.09 22.59 25.91
N THR A 46 6.85 22.82 25.46
CA THR A 46 6.16 21.86 24.60
C THR A 46 6.80 21.73 23.21
N GLU A 47 7.35 22.83 22.68
CA GLU A 47 8.02 22.88 21.39
C GLU A 47 9.39 22.20 21.47
N GLU A 48 10.21 22.54 22.46
CA GLU A 48 11.51 21.88 22.72
C GLU A 48 11.37 20.36 22.85
N ARG A 49 10.38 19.88 23.63
CA ARG A 49 10.13 18.43 23.78
C ARG A 49 9.71 17.77 22.46
N ARG A 50 8.95 18.48 21.61
CA ARG A 50 8.55 17.97 20.28
C ARG A 50 9.76 17.90 19.36
N GLU A 51 10.61 18.91 19.36
CA GLU A 51 11.85 18.93 18.59
C GLU A 51 12.81 17.83 19.03
N GLU A 52 13.01 17.65 20.34
CA GLU A 52 13.86 16.57 20.87
C GLU A 52 13.29 15.19 20.49
N SER A 53 11.97 15.02 20.58
CA SER A 53 11.32 13.78 20.14
C SER A 53 11.45 13.55 18.64
N GLN A 54 11.42 14.59 17.82
CA GLN A 54 11.63 14.49 16.37
C GLN A 54 13.07 14.09 16.08
N PHE A 55 14.04 14.80 16.66
CA PHE A 55 15.47 14.52 16.50
C PHE A 55 15.83 13.09 16.93
N ARG A 56 15.28 12.63 18.07
CA ARG A 56 15.47 11.25 18.52
C ARG A 56 14.91 10.22 17.53
N MET A 57 13.74 10.50 16.94
CA MET A 57 13.12 9.62 15.96
C MET A 57 13.84 9.62 14.62
N GLU A 58 14.38 10.77 14.20
CA GLU A 58 15.18 10.93 12.99
C GLU A 58 16.48 10.15 13.10
N ARG A 59 17.23 10.31 14.20
CA ARG A 59 18.45 9.53 14.46
C ARG A 59 18.22 8.01 14.43
N LEU A 60 17.09 7.55 14.99
CA LEU A 60 16.71 6.13 14.93
C LEU A 60 16.31 5.64 13.53
N ARG A 61 15.89 6.55 12.63
CA ARG A 61 15.63 6.21 11.23
C ARG A 61 16.95 6.12 10.47
N GLU A 62 17.83 7.10 10.66
CA GLU A 62 19.17 7.12 10.08
C GLU A 62 19.95 5.86 10.47
N GLU A 63 20.01 5.51 11.76
CA GLU A 63 20.68 4.28 12.24
C GLU A 63 20.13 3.01 11.58
N ARG A 64 18.80 2.91 11.40
CA ARG A 64 18.21 1.77 10.68
C ARG A 64 18.54 1.77 9.19
N GLU A 65 18.58 2.93 8.57
CA GLU A 65 18.93 3.07 7.15
C GLU A 65 20.39 2.71 6.92
N GLU A 66 21.28 3.13 7.82
CA GLU A 66 22.70 2.76 7.87
C GLU A 66 22.85 1.24 8.03
N ASP A 67 22.14 0.61 8.97
CA ASP A 67 22.16 -0.84 9.16
C ASP A 67 21.66 -1.61 7.91
N GLU A 68 20.59 -1.14 7.28
CA GLU A 68 20.06 -1.73 6.04
C GLU A 68 21.04 -1.55 4.88
N GLU A 69 21.73 -0.41 4.81
CA GLU A 69 22.76 -0.14 3.82
C GLU A 69 24.01 -1.00 4.05
N LEU A 70 24.48 -1.14 5.29
CA LEU A 70 25.53 -2.06 5.70
C LEU A 70 25.18 -3.49 5.29
N ARG A 71 23.95 -3.94 5.59
CA ARG A 71 23.49 -5.28 5.21
C ARG A 71 23.44 -5.47 3.70
N ARG A 72 22.98 -4.46 2.96
CA ARG A 72 23.00 -4.47 1.48
C ARG A 72 24.42 -4.50 0.93
N ALA A 73 25.34 -3.72 1.49
CA ALA A 73 26.74 -3.69 1.10
C ALA A 73 27.44 -5.02 1.41
N MET A 74 27.19 -5.60 2.59
CA MET A 74 27.68 -6.94 2.96
C MET A 74 27.18 -7.99 1.98
N ASN A 75 25.89 -8.02 1.66
CA ASN A 75 25.35 -8.96 0.66
C ASN A 75 25.94 -8.72 -0.74
N ALA A 76 26.19 -7.46 -1.12
CA ALA A 76 26.79 -7.14 -2.42
C ALA A 76 28.26 -7.57 -2.49
N LEU A 77 29.02 -7.40 -1.40
CA LEU A 77 30.39 -7.89 -1.27
C LEU A 77 30.42 -9.42 -1.25
N GLU A 78 29.54 -10.05 -0.48
CA GLU A 78 29.39 -11.51 -0.48
C GLU A 78 29.04 -12.00 -1.87
N HIS A 79 28.12 -11.34 -2.59
CA HIS A 79 27.82 -11.69 -3.97
C HIS A 79 28.99 -11.43 -4.92
N ALA A 80 29.79 -10.38 -4.71
CA ALA A 80 30.97 -10.07 -5.52
C ALA A 80 32.15 -11.02 -5.24
N GLU A 81 32.31 -11.50 -4.01
CA GLU A 81 33.24 -12.57 -3.62
C GLU A 81 32.75 -13.95 -4.08
N ILE A 82 31.43 -14.16 -4.10
CA ILE A 82 30.75 -15.32 -4.68
C ILE A 82 30.77 -15.26 -6.20
N ILE A 83 31.11 -14.13 -6.87
CA ILE A 83 31.54 -14.19 -8.29
C ILE A 83 32.88 -14.91 -8.24
N PRO A 84 32.91 -16.23 -8.48
CA PRO A 84 34.17 -16.92 -8.52
C PRO A 84 34.90 -16.35 -9.74
N ILE A 85 36.22 -16.41 -9.74
CA ILE A 85 36.94 -16.56 -10.99
C ILE A 85 36.50 -17.95 -11.51
N GLU A 86 35.25 -18.06 -12.00
CA GLU A 86 34.69 -19.31 -12.46
C GLU A 86 35.55 -19.69 -13.64
N ILE A 87 36.30 -20.79 -13.47
CA ILE A 87 36.89 -21.47 -14.61
C ILE A 87 35.76 -21.88 -15.54
N GLU A 88 35.99 -21.84 -16.86
CA GLU A 88 34.97 -22.08 -17.88
C GLU A 88 34.16 -23.38 -17.65
N GLU A 89 34.77 -24.39 -17.04
CA GLU A 89 34.13 -25.65 -16.65
C GLU A 89 33.06 -25.50 -15.54
N GLU A 90 33.28 -24.63 -14.56
CA GLU A 90 32.30 -24.34 -13.51
C GLU A 90 31.14 -23.49 -14.04
N ARG A 91 31.43 -22.55 -14.95
CA ARG A 91 30.41 -21.73 -15.65
C ARG A 91 29.50 -22.62 -16.47
N THR A 92 30.09 -23.47 -17.30
CA THR A 92 29.34 -24.39 -18.16
C THR A 92 28.52 -25.38 -17.34
N PHE A 93 29.06 -25.93 -16.25
CA PHE A 93 28.30 -26.79 -15.34
C PHE A 93 27.12 -26.06 -14.69
N ARG A 94 27.32 -24.83 -14.19
CA ARG A 94 26.26 -24.00 -13.61
C ARG A 94 25.18 -23.66 -14.64
N GLU A 95 25.58 -23.28 -15.84
CA GLU A 95 24.67 -22.99 -16.95
C GLU A 95 23.90 -24.23 -17.39
N GLU A 96 24.54 -25.40 -17.44
CA GLU A 96 23.89 -26.67 -17.73
C GLU A 96 22.88 -27.05 -16.66
N LEU A 97 23.20 -26.84 -15.37
CA LEU A 97 22.27 -27.09 -14.26
C LEU A 97 21.04 -26.16 -14.33
N LEU A 98 21.26 -24.88 -14.62
CA LEU A 98 20.18 -23.90 -14.82
C LEU A 98 19.36 -24.23 -16.06
N ALA A 99 20.00 -24.64 -17.16
CA ALA A 99 19.34 -25.07 -18.38
C ALA A 99 18.57 -26.38 -18.17
N ALA A 100 19.08 -27.32 -17.36
CA ALA A 100 18.40 -28.55 -16.98
C ALA A 100 17.18 -28.24 -16.10
N ARG A 101 17.29 -27.32 -15.15
CA ARG A 101 16.15 -26.82 -14.35
C ARG A 101 15.11 -26.12 -15.21
N ASN A 102 15.53 -25.32 -16.19
CA ASN A 102 14.62 -24.62 -17.11
C ASN A 102 13.98 -25.58 -18.13
N ARG A 103 14.68 -26.67 -18.50
CA ARG A 103 14.18 -27.76 -19.35
C ARG A 103 13.29 -28.73 -18.59
N ALA A 104 13.55 -28.95 -17.31
CA ALA A 104 12.66 -29.66 -16.41
C ALA A 104 11.36 -28.86 -16.39
N GLU A 105 10.34 -29.39 -17.07
CA GLU A 105 9.02 -28.78 -17.09
C GLU A 105 8.48 -28.77 -15.65
N VAL A 106 8.74 -27.68 -14.93
CA VAL A 106 7.98 -27.36 -13.72
C VAL A 106 6.52 -27.40 -14.19
N PRO A 107 5.64 -28.23 -13.58
CA PRO A 107 4.29 -28.40 -14.05
C PRO A 107 3.70 -27.01 -14.29
N ARG A 108 3.32 -26.70 -15.54
CA ARG A 108 2.78 -25.39 -15.87
C ARG A 108 1.46 -25.23 -15.10
N THR A 109 1.54 -24.72 -13.88
CA THR A 109 0.40 -24.45 -13.00
C THR A 109 -0.56 -23.49 -13.67
N HIS A 110 -0.06 -22.65 -14.59
CA HIS A 110 -0.87 -21.81 -15.46
C HIS A 110 -1.86 -22.62 -16.33
N ARG A 111 -1.48 -23.81 -16.83
CA ARG A 111 -2.41 -24.66 -17.61
C ARG A 111 -3.50 -25.28 -16.73
N VAL A 112 -3.19 -25.53 -15.46
CA VAL A 112 -4.17 -25.96 -14.44
C VAL A 112 -5.08 -24.79 -14.02
N ALA A 113 -4.56 -23.56 -14.00
CA ALA A 113 -5.32 -22.35 -13.70
C ALA A 113 -6.18 -21.86 -14.88
N CYS A 114 -5.74 -22.10 -16.12
CA CYS A 114 -6.51 -21.84 -17.33
C CYS A 114 -7.64 -22.85 -17.48
N LYS A 115 -8.77 -22.57 -16.86
CA LYS A 115 -10.03 -23.22 -17.21
C LYS A 115 -10.34 -22.89 -18.67
N THR A 116 -10.47 -23.91 -19.51
CA THR A 116 -11.06 -23.76 -20.85
C THR A 116 -12.51 -23.32 -20.67
N LEU A 117 -12.78 -22.02 -20.83
CA LEU A 117 -14.16 -21.53 -20.92
C LEU A 117 -14.73 -22.05 -22.24
N ALA A 118 -15.65 -23.02 -22.16
CA ALA A 118 -16.20 -23.71 -23.33
C ALA A 118 -17.01 -22.78 -24.26
N SER A 119 -17.45 -21.62 -23.77
CA SER A 119 -18.06 -20.54 -24.56
C SER A 119 -18.24 -19.31 -23.66
N GLU A 120 -17.75 -18.14 -24.08
CA GLU A 120 -18.09 -16.85 -23.44
C GLU A 120 -19.57 -16.47 -23.65
N ASP A 121 -20.24 -17.08 -24.64
CA ASP A 121 -21.64 -16.80 -25.00
C ASP A 121 -22.68 -17.28 -23.96
N ARG A 122 -22.25 -18.04 -22.95
CA ARG A 122 -23.15 -18.58 -21.90
C ARG A 122 -23.18 -17.75 -20.63
N ASP A 123 -22.34 -16.71 -20.52
CA ASP A 123 -22.38 -15.82 -19.37
C ASP A 123 -23.53 -14.82 -19.56
N PRO A 124 -24.51 -14.77 -18.64
CA PRO A 124 -25.56 -13.76 -18.70
C PRO A 124 -24.91 -12.38 -18.69
N LEU A 125 -25.30 -11.53 -19.64
CA LEU A 125 -24.82 -10.14 -19.70
C LEU A 125 -25.08 -9.47 -18.34
N HIS A 126 -24.01 -9.16 -17.62
CA HIS A 126 -24.12 -8.49 -16.33
C HIS A 126 -24.42 -7.01 -16.55
N ASP A 127 -25.69 -6.65 -16.46
CA ASP A 127 -26.14 -5.26 -16.49
C ASP A 127 -26.41 -4.75 -15.07
N CYS A 128 -25.66 -3.73 -14.65
CA CYS A 128 -25.84 -3.03 -13.37
C CYS A 128 -27.02 -2.03 -13.40
N GLY A 129 -27.69 -1.89 -14.54
CA GLY A 129 -28.77 -0.92 -14.78
C GLY A 129 -28.26 0.50 -14.93
N GLU A 130 -29.18 1.47 -14.94
CA GLU A 130 -28.82 2.89 -15.11
C GLU A 130 -28.26 3.52 -13.82
N MET A 131 -27.32 4.47 -14.00
CA MET A 131 -26.75 5.26 -12.90
C MET A 131 -27.71 6.39 -12.48
N THR A 132 -28.76 6.07 -11.73
CA THR A 132 -29.78 7.06 -11.33
C THR A 132 -29.50 7.74 -10.00
N VAL A 133 -28.56 7.25 -9.19
CA VAL A 133 -28.31 7.78 -7.83
C VAL A 133 -27.23 8.85 -7.89
N THR A 134 -27.53 10.07 -7.47
CA THR A 134 -26.55 11.16 -7.39
C THR A 134 -25.96 11.27 -5.99
N CYS A 135 -24.65 11.55 -5.92
CA CYS A 135 -23.98 11.94 -4.69
C CYS A 135 -24.38 13.37 -4.33
N GLY A 136 -24.82 13.61 -3.08
CA GLY A 136 -25.21 14.95 -2.62
C GLY A 136 -24.06 15.96 -2.50
N GLU A 137 -22.82 15.48 -2.39
CA GLU A 137 -21.65 16.34 -2.18
C GLU A 137 -21.01 16.77 -3.51
N CYS A 138 -20.81 15.85 -4.45
CA CYS A 138 -20.09 16.13 -5.71
C CYS A 138 -20.92 15.87 -6.98
N ASN A 139 -22.21 15.58 -6.86
CA ASN A 139 -23.15 15.29 -7.96
C ASN A 139 -22.75 14.11 -8.88
N ALA A 140 -21.76 13.30 -8.49
CA ALA A 140 -21.39 12.09 -9.21
C ALA A 140 -22.58 11.10 -9.27
N ARG A 141 -22.83 10.51 -10.43
CA ARG A 141 -23.86 9.48 -10.62
C ARG A 141 -23.31 8.11 -10.21
N HIS A 142 -24.16 7.25 -9.65
CA HIS A 142 -23.84 5.91 -9.16
C HIS A 142 -24.99 4.93 -9.46
N PHE A 143 -24.67 3.64 -9.52
CA PHE A 143 -25.67 2.57 -9.62
C PHE A 143 -26.42 2.39 -8.30
N LYS A 144 -27.70 2.01 -8.38
CA LYS A 144 -28.53 1.73 -7.20
C LYS A 144 -27.92 0.63 -6.31
N SER A 145 -27.34 -0.40 -6.92
CA SER A 145 -26.69 -1.53 -6.23
C SER A 145 -25.48 -1.10 -5.39
N LYS A 146 -24.85 0.04 -5.70
CA LYS A 146 -23.68 0.56 -4.99
C LYS A 146 -24.02 1.66 -3.98
N ARG A 147 -25.31 1.87 -3.67
CA ARG A 147 -25.75 2.91 -2.73
C ARG A 147 -25.47 2.48 -1.28
N PRO A 148 -24.63 3.22 -0.53
CA PRO A 148 -24.43 2.99 0.90
C PRO A 148 -25.68 3.40 1.70
N THR A 149 -25.91 2.77 2.86
CA THR A 149 -27.01 3.12 3.78
C THR A 149 -27.01 4.60 4.15
N ASP A 150 -25.83 5.17 4.38
CA ASP A 150 -25.65 6.57 4.78
C ASP A 150 -25.85 7.59 3.65
N LYS A 151 -26.11 7.13 2.41
CA LYS A 151 -26.18 7.96 1.18
C LYS A 151 -24.91 8.77 0.87
N LYS A 152 -23.85 8.62 1.67
CA LYS A 152 -22.53 9.25 1.48
C LYS A 152 -21.59 8.29 0.78
N PHE A 153 -21.16 8.66 -0.43
CA PHE A 153 -20.28 7.85 -1.25
C PHE A 153 -18.81 8.09 -0.89
N THR A 154 -18.10 7.02 -0.53
CA THR A 154 -16.64 7.07 -0.34
C THR A 154 -15.91 7.13 -1.68
N GLN A 155 -16.46 6.47 -2.71
CA GLN A 155 -15.76 6.26 -3.97
C GLN A 155 -15.61 7.51 -4.85
N CYS A 156 -16.48 8.51 -4.73
CA CYS A 156 -16.40 9.73 -5.55
C CYS A 156 -15.67 10.87 -4.84
N CYS A 157 -16.06 11.25 -3.62
CA CYS A 157 -15.52 12.42 -2.92
C CYS A 157 -15.06 12.11 -1.49
N ALA A 158 -14.88 10.82 -1.17
CA ALA A 158 -14.58 10.37 0.19
C ALA A 158 -15.53 10.96 1.25
N LYS A 159 -16.85 10.96 0.95
CA LYS A 159 -17.91 11.59 1.77
C LYS A 159 -17.76 13.12 1.91
N GLY A 160 -17.36 13.82 0.84
CA GLY A 160 -17.23 15.29 0.78
C GLY A 160 -15.87 15.82 1.24
N LYS A 161 -14.91 14.95 1.56
CA LYS A 161 -13.56 15.35 1.99
C LYS A 161 -12.65 15.79 0.84
N VAL A 162 -12.99 15.42 -0.40
CA VAL A 162 -12.18 15.71 -1.59
C VAL A 162 -13.00 16.54 -2.57
N ASN A 163 -12.48 17.74 -2.89
CA ASN A 163 -12.98 18.57 -3.97
C ASN A 163 -12.39 18.09 -5.30
N LEU A 164 -13.19 17.35 -6.08
CA LEU A 164 -12.78 16.92 -7.41
C LEU A 164 -12.98 18.05 -8.42
N PRO A 165 -11.94 18.41 -9.21
CA PRO A 165 -12.12 19.33 -10.31
C PRO A 165 -13.02 18.71 -11.39
N PRO A 166 -13.71 19.53 -12.20
CA PRO A 166 -14.54 19.02 -13.29
C PRO A 166 -13.69 18.16 -14.25
N PRO A 167 -14.27 17.08 -14.81
CA PRO A 167 -13.57 16.24 -15.77
C PRO A 167 -13.08 17.06 -16.96
N LYS A 168 -11.83 16.81 -17.38
CA LYS A 168 -11.31 17.41 -18.62
C LYS A 168 -12.14 16.94 -19.80
N GLU A 169 -12.36 17.85 -20.76
CA GLU A 169 -13.05 17.49 -21.99
C GLU A 169 -12.30 16.39 -22.74
N CYS A 170 -13.07 15.50 -23.38
CA CYS A 170 -12.48 14.43 -24.18
C CYS A 170 -11.72 15.05 -25.38
N PRO A 171 -10.44 14.70 -25.60
CA PRO A 171 -9.70 15.21 -26.75
C PRO A 171 -10.44 14.92 -28.07
N GLN A 172 -10.53 15.94 -28.93
CA GLN A 172 -11.29 15.89 -30.19
C GLN A 172 -11.02 14.65 -31.06
N PRO A 173 -9.76 14.19 -31.26
CA PRO A 173 -9.51 12.98 -32.05
C PRO A 173 -10.14 11.72 -31.44
N LEU A 174 -10.09 11.60 -30.11
CA LEU A 174 -10.66 10.48 -29.37
C LEU A 174 -12.19 10.54 -29.40
N ALA A 175 -12.77 11.74 -29.24
CA ALA A 175 -14.20 11.94 -29.36
C ALA A 175 -14.73 11.49 -30.73
N LYS A 176 -14.06 11.86 -31.83
CA LYS A 176 -14.47 11.43 -33.18
C LYS A 176 -14.35 9.91 -33.38
N LEU A 177 -13.34 9.27 -32.78
CA LEU A 177 -13.21 7.81 -32.80
C LEU A 177 -14.34 7.13 -31.98
N LEU A 178 -14.73 7.71 -30.85
CA LEU A 178 -15.79 7.19 -29.99
C LEU A 178 -17.20 7.39 -30.56
N HIS A 179 -17.42 8.46 -31.33
CA HIS A 179 -18.73 8.79 -31.93
C HIS A 179 -18.95 8.21 -33.34
N ASN A 180 -17.98 7.45 -33.88
CA ASN A 180 -17.97 6.95 -35.26
C ASN A 180 -17.81 8.01 -36.36
N ASP A 181 -17.36 9.22 -36.00
CA ASP A 181 -17.15 10.35 -36.92
C ASP A 181 -15.73 10.35 -37.54
N HIS A 182 -15.02 9.22 -37.48
CA HIS A 182 -13.67 9.07 -38.02
C HIS A 182 -13.55 7.75 -38.80
N PRO A 183 -12.84 7.70 -39.95
CA PRO A 183 -12.71 6.48 -40.76
C PRO A 183 -12.12 5.29 -40.00
N LYS A 184 -11.26 5.55 -39.01
CA LYS A 184 -10.67 4.51 -38.13
C LYS A 184 -11.55 4.10 -36.95
N ALA A 185 -12.73 4.69 -36.76
CA ALA A 185 -13.58 4.44 -35.59
C ALA A 185 -14.02 2.97 -35.49
N LYS A 186 -14.36 2.32 -36.62
CA LYS A 186 -14.76 0.90 -36.62
C LYS A 186 -13.64 -0.01 -36.11
N VAL A 187 -12.42 0.18 -36.61
CA VAL A 187 -11.24 -0.58 -36.19
C VAL A 187 -10.91 -0.29 -34.72
N PHE A 188 -11.01 0.97 -34.31
CA PHE A 188 -10.82 1.38 -32.92
C PHE A 188 -11.83 0.70 -31.99
N MET A 189 -13.12 0.74 -32.30
CA MET A 189 -14.20 0.08 -31.54
C MET A 189 -14.02 -1.44 -31.45
N MET A 190 -13.58 -2.08 -32.53
CA MET A 190 -13.31 -3.52 -32.53
C MET A 190 -12.13 -3.87 -31.62
N LYS A 191 -11.06 -3.06 -31.65
CA LYS A 191 -9.87 -3.28 -30.81
C LYS A 191 -10.11 -3.00 -29.33
N ILE A 192 -10.88 -1.98 -28.98
CA ILE A 192 -11.21 -1.69 -27.57
C ILE A 192 -12.20 -2.71 -26.97
N ARG A 193 -12.96 -3.45 -27.79
CA ARG A 193 -13.82 -4.54 -27.33
C ARG A 193 -13.02 -5.80 -27.01
N ASN A 194 -12.05 -6.15 -27.86
CA ASN A 194 -11.17 -7.32 -27.62
C ASN A 194 -10.24 -7.15 -26.40
N SER A 195 -9.90 -5.92 -26.01
CA SER A 195 -9.13 -5.67 -24.78
C SER A 195 -10.00 -5.57 -23.51
N ARG A 196 -11.33 -5.72 -23.62
CA ARG A 196 -12.33 -5.43 -22.57
C ARG A 196 -13.12 -6.65 -22.07
N SER A 197 -12.55 -7.85 -22.07
CA SER A 197 -13.09 -8.95 -21.23
C SER A 197 -13.11 -8.61 -19.71
N SER A 198 -12.71 -7.39 -19.31
CA SER A 198 -12.76 -6.87 -17.93
C SER A 198 -13.56 -5.56 -17.73
N VAL A 199 -14.28 -5.00 -18.72
CA VAL A 199 -15.03 -3.74 -18.49
C VAL A 199 -16.49 -3.81 -18.97
N PRO A 200 -17.49 -3.61 -18.08
CA PRO A 200 -18.91 -3.61 -18.44
C PRO A 200 -19.22 -2.54 -19.50
N GLN A 201 -20.01 -2.94 -20.50
CA GLN A 201 -20.52 -2.03 -21.51
C GLN A 201 -21.66 -1.19 -20.91
N HIS A 202 -21.45 0.11 -20.73
CA HIS A 202 -22.56 1.04 -20.56
C HIS A 202 -23.05 1.44 -21.94
N HIS A 203 -24.25 0.99 -22.28
CA HIS A 203 -25.00 1.53 -23.41
C HIS A 203 -25.30 3.01 -23.12
N THR A 204 -24.58 3.90 -23.80
CA THR A 204 -25.04 5.27 -24.00
C THR A 204 -26.20 5.22 -24.98
N ARG A 205 -27.44 5.24 -24.46
CA ARG A 205 -28.56 5.74 -25.25
C ARG A 205 -28.31 7.22 -25.49
N ARG A 206 -28.08 7.59 -26.75
CA ARG A 206 -28.28 8.97 -27.24
C ARG A 206 -29.79 9.30 -27.15
N PRO A 207 -30.15 10.60 -27.04
CA PRO A 207 -31.54 11.04 -27.00
C PRO A 207 -32.34 10.61 -28.23
#